data_AF-A0A6B2G0W5-F1
#
_entry.id   AF-A0A6B2G0W5-F1
#
_cell.length_a   1.000
_cell.length_b   1.000
_cell.length_c   1.000
_cell.angle_alpha   90.00
_cell.angle_beta   90.00
_cell.angle_gamma   90.00
#
_symmetry.space_group_name_H-M   'P 1'
#
loop_
_entity.id
_entity.type
_entity.pdbx_description
1 polymer ?
#
loop_
_entity_poly.entity_id
_entity_poly.type
_entity_poly.pdbx_seq_one_letter_code
_entity_poly.pdbx_strand_id
1 'polypeptide(L)'
;ISLPAISSHMPHRLPKLDPLNYYLTWNTIGTVAVLTTVDGKSIVKIQFHDTTHHSSILLQNNDDFCFADISNAAVCLASTSTLGLDNKIYCVCFLLNRDTDWTKSFSSDSKIQNLCCSDKLIGLAFNSKILIFSVTGFQMNSILLSGPILYLVAKDEFILTVECSNIFNEKDGIPIKSLRCQHIQLQHLSVTSIDTSNFAIPYNSSIIWAGFRFLKY
;
A
#
# COMPACT_ATOMS: atom_id res chain seq x y z
N ILE A 1 -27.40 -3.19 -13.70
CA ILE A 1 -26.95 -2.35 -12.56
C ILE A 1 -25.43 -2.36 -12.59
N SER A 2 -24.79 -1.28 -13.03
CA SER A 2 -23.33 -1.14 -12.94
C SER A 2 -22.97 -0.96 -11.46
N LEU A 3 -22.14 -1.86 -10.93
CA LEU A 3 -21.59 -1.68 -9.58
C LEU A 3 -20.69 -0.44 -9.60
N PRO A 4 -20.70 0.40 -8.54
CA PRO A 4 -19.77 1.53 -8.43
C PRO A 4 -18.33 1.02 -8.53
N ALA A 5 -17.46 1.79 -9.17
CA ALA A 5 -16.05 1.46 -9.30
C ALA A 5 -15.45 1.29 -7.91
N ILE A 6 -14.91 0.11 -7.63
CA ILE A 6 -14.33 -0.17 -6.31
C ILE A 6 -12.93 0.45 -6.26
N SER A 7 -12.74 1.42 -5.38
CA SER A 7 -11.43 2.03 -5.12
C SER A 7 -10.59 1.13 -4.23
N SER A 8 -9.30 1.04 -4.52
CA SER A 8 -8.32 0.49 -3.60
C SER A 8 -8.18 1.42 -2.38
N HIS A 9 -8.04 0.81 -1.22
CA HIS A 9 -7.83 1.50 0.03
C HIS A 9 -6.50 1.07 0.62
N MET A 10 -5.73 2.05 1.07
CA MET A 10 -4.62 1.78 1.97
C MET A 10 -5.21 1.39 3.32
N PRO A 11 -4.79 0.29 3.95
CA PRO A 11 -5.39 -0.16 5.21
C PRO A 11 -5.33 0.91 6.29
N HIS A 12 -4.28 1.73 6.26
CA HIS A 12 -3.98 2.72 7.27
C HIS A 12 -4.25 4.17 6.82
N ARG A 13 -4.89 4.37 5.66
CA ARG A 13 -5.23 5.72 5.19
C ARG A 13 -6.48 6.21 5.91
N LEU A 14 -6.36 7.39 6.50
CA LEU A 14 -7.50 8.11 7.07
C LEU A 14 -8.27 8.87 5.97
N PRO A 15 -9.58 9.08 6.11
CA PRO A 15 -10.33 9.98 5.25
C PRO A 15 -9.66 11.36 5.19
N LYS A 16 -9.58 11.96 4.00
CA LYS A 16 -9.08 13.33 3.83
C LYS A 16 -10.13 14.32 4.38
N LEU A 17 -10.08 14.56 5.70
CA LEU A 17 -10.96 15.53 6.36
C LEU A 17 -10.54 16.97 6.07
N ASP A 18 -9.23 17.22 6.00
CA ASP A 18 -8.64 18.49 5.58
C ASP A 18 -7.91 18.26 4.23
N PRO A 19 -8.23 19.03 3.17
CA PRO A 19 -7.56 18.91 1.88
C PRO A 19 -6.08 19.33 1.90
N LEU A 20 -5.67 20.17 2.86
CA LEU A 20 -4.31 20.71 2.96
C LEU A 20 -3.41 19.85 3.86
N ASN A 21 -3.99 19.19 4.86
CA ASN A 21 -3.26 18.39 5.84
C ASN A 21 -3.97 17.04 6.06
N TYR A 22 -3.37 15.95 5.62
CA TYR A 22 -3.99 14.63 5.74
C TYR A 22 -2.95 13.52 5.88
N TYR A 23 -3.36 12.44 6.53
CA TYR A 23 -2.52 11.25 6.69
C TYR A 23 -2.61 10.35 5.46
N LEU A 24 -1.46 9.96 4.94
CA LEU A 24 -1.33 8.89 3.96
C LEU A 24 -1.39 7.51 4.63
N THR A 25 -0.73 7.39 5.79
CA THR A 25 -0.74 6.18 6.61
C THR A 25 -0.58 6.52 8.09
N TRP A 26 -1.21 5.72 8.95
CA TRP A 26 -0.98 5.66 10.39
C TRP A 26 -1.02 4.20 10.84
N ASN A 27 0.13 3.67 11.24
CA ASN A 27 0.22 2.31 11.77
C ASN A 27 0.95 2.30 13.14
N THR A 28 1.35 1.11 13.61
CA THR A 28 2.00 0.94 14.90
C THR A 28 3.44 1.44 14.95
N ILE A 29 4.05 1.74 13.80
CA ILE A 29 5.43 2.25 13.70
C ILE A 29 5.43 3.79 13.71
N GLY A 30 4.51 4.39 12.96
CA GLY A 30 4.49 5.84 12.82
C GLY A 30 3.36 6.37 11.97
N THR A 31 3.52 7.62 11.56
CA THR A 31 2.60 8.33 10.67
C THR A 31 3.36 8.90 9.47
N VAL A 32 2.69 8.91 8.33
CA VAL A 32 3.11 9.68 7.14
C VAL A 32 1.96 10.59 6.76
N ALA A 33 2.22 11.89 6.73
CA ALA A 33 1.24 12.92 6.41
C ALA A 33 1.73 13.83 5.30
N VAL A 34 0.80 14.34 4.50
CA VAL A 34 1.04 15.47 3.60
C VAL A 34 0.57 16.73 4.29
N LEU A 35 1.41 17.76 4.29
CA LEU A 35 1.14 19.08 4.86
C LEU A 35 1.39 20.14 3.79
N THR A 36 0.49 21.10 3.68
CA THR A 36 0.70 22.28 2.82
C THR A 36 1.16 23.45 3.68
N THR A 37 2.31 24.04 3.34
CA THR A 37 2.84 25.21 4.06
C THR A 37 2.04 26.47 3.74
N VAL A 38 2.25 27.53 4.53
CA VAL A 38 1.67 28.86 4.29
C VAL A 38 2.01 29.39 2.89
N ASP A 39 3.22 29.09 2.40
CA ASP A 39 3.68 29.46 1.05
C ASP A 39 3.11 28.55 -0.07
N GLY A 40 2.21 27.63 0.26
CA GLY A 40 1.58 26.71 -0.69
C GLY A 40 2.46 25.52 -1.09
N LYS A 41 3.56 25.24 -0.38
CA LYS A 41 4.44 24.09 -0.69
C LYS A 41 3.93 22.82 -0.03
N SER A 42 3.88 21.73 -0.79
CA SER A 42 3.50 20.41 -0.28
C SER A 42 4.72 19.71 0.34
N ILE A 43 4.57 19.19 1.57
CA ILE A 43 5.61 18.50 2.34
C ILE A 43 5.07 17.14 2.78
N VAL A 44 5.85 16.08 2.58
CA VAL A 44 5.62 14.78 3.22
C VAL A 44 6.36 14.78 4.56
N LYS A 45 5.62 14.64 5.66
CA LYS A 45 6.14 14.52 7.02
C LYS A 45 6.02 13.08 7.49
N ILE A 46 7.14 12.50 7.92
CA ILE A 46 7.24 11.15 8.45
C ILE A 46 7.60 11.24 9.93
N GLN A 47 6.79 10.64 10.80
CA GLN A 47 7.02 10.62 12.24
C GLN A 47 6.97 9.20 12.77
N PHE A 48 7.99 8.83 13.56
CA PHE A 48 8.03 7.56 14.27
C PHE A 48 7.42 7.74 15.65
N HIS A 49 6.65 6.75 16.11
CA HIS A 49 6.13 6.77 17.49
C HIS A 49 7.26 6.58 18.50
N ASP A 50 8.27 5.78 18.13
CA ASP A 50 9.51 5.64 18.89
C ASP A 50 10.63 6.47 18.25
N THR A 51 10.96 7.58 18.89
CA THR A 51 12.02 8.50 18.41
C THR A 51 13.43 7.97 18.67
N THR A 52 13.59 6.91 19.46
CA THR A 52 14.88 6.22 19.62
C THR A 52 15.22 5.36 18.40
N HIS A 53 14.20 4.98 17.62
CA HIS A 53 14.36 4.23 16.38
C HIS A 53 14.86 5.12 15.24
N HIS A 54 14.15 6.21 14.96
CA HIS A 54 14.56 7.16 13.93
C HIS A 54 13.96 8.55 14.17
N SER A 55 14.70 9.60 13.78
CA SER A 55 14.21 10.98 13.84
C SER A 55 13.12 11.26 12.78
N SER A 56 12.32 12.31 12.98
CA SER A 56 11.30 12.68 11.97
C SER A 56 11.95 13.14 10.67
N ILE A 57 11.34 12.78 9.53
CA ILE A 57 11.82 13.14 8.20
C ILE A 57 10.83 14.11 7.55
N LEU A 58 11.35 15.16 6.89
CA LEU A 58 10.59 16.11 6.10
C LEU A 58 11.08 16.08 4.67
N LEU A 59 10.19 15.79 3.73
CA LEU A 59 10.48 15.73 2.30
C LEU A 59 9.63 16.74 1.55
N GLN A 60 10.20 17.44 0.58
CA GLN A 60 9.40 18.23 -0.36
C GLN A 60 8.60 17.29 -1.26
N ASN A 61 7.29 17.48 -1.36
CA ASN A 61 6.40 16.63 -2.12
C ASN A 61 6.26 17.13 -3.57
N ASN A 62 7.37 17.17 -4.30
CA ASN A 62 7.37 17.65 -5.69
C ASN A 62 6.72 16.66 -6.68
N ASP A 63 6.57 15.40 -6.25
CA ASP A 63 6.01 14.31 -7.06
C ASP A 63 4.55 13.99 -6.71
N ASP A 64 3.90 14.79 -5.84
CA ASP A 64 2.52 14.57 -5.39
C ASP A 64 2.24 13.15 -4.89
N PHE A 65 3.11 12.65 -4.00
CA PHE A 65 2.94 11.35 -3.36
C PHE A 65 1.58 11.25 -2.67
N CYS A 66 0.81 10.25 -3.07
CA CYS A 66 -0.56 10.04 -2.63
C CYS A 66 -0.76 8.70 -1.91
N PHE A 67 0.22 7.80 -2.00
CA PHE A 67 0.29 6.53 -1.27
C PHE A 67 1.51 6.53 -0.36
N ALA A 68 1.39 5.94 0.82
CA ALA A 68 2.53 5.71 1.70
C ALA A 68 2.30 4.48 2.58
N ASP A 69 3.40 3.84 2.97
CA ASP A 69 3.43 2.91 4.09
C ASP A 69 4.78 2.97 4.82
N ILE A 70 4.82 2.57 6.09
CA ILE A 70 5.99 2.71 6.96
C ILE A 70 6.23 1.44 7.80
N SER A 71 7.49 1.02 7.88
CA SER A 71 7.97 -0.10 8.69
C SER A 71 9.16 0.35 9.54
N ASN A 72 9.73 -0.56 10.35
CA ASN A 72 10.95 -0.23 11.09
C ASN A 72 12.16 -0.14 10.14
N ALA A 73 12.13 -0.80 8.99
CA ALA A 73 13.26 -0.77 8.05
C ALA A 73 13.12 0.28 6.94
N ALA A 74 11.91 0.75 6.63
CA ALA A 74 11.71 1.69 5.54
C ALA A 74 10.41 2.47 5.57
N VAL A 75 10.40 3.59 4.86
CA VAL A 75 9.18 4.25 4.38
C VAL A 75 9.14 4.17 2.87
N CYS A 76 7.97 3.86 2.31
CA CYS A 76 7.75 3.90 0.87
C CYS A 76 6.61 4.86 0.55
N LEU A 77 6.76 5.61 -0.54
CA LEU A 77 5.82 6.58 -1.07
C LEU A 77 5.55 6.24 -2.53
N ALA A 78 4.33 6.46 -3.00
CA ALA A 78 4.04 6.38 -4.43
C ALA A 78 3.13 7.51 -4.90
N SER A 79 3.40 7.98 -6.11
CA SER A 79 2.64 9.02 -6.79
C SER A 79 1.89 8.44 -7.97
N THR A 80 0.69 8.97 -8.21
CA THR A 80 -0.10 8.68 -9.40
C THR A 80 0.00 9.83 -10.38
N SER A 81 0.22 9.52 -11.65
CA SER A 81 0.36 10.51 -12.72
C SER A 81 -0.75 11.54 -12.68
N THR A 82 -0.35 12.80 -12.52
CA THR A 82 -1.14 13.95 -12.89
C THR A 82 -0.49 14.55 -14.13
N LEU A 83 -1.30 14.88 -15.15
CA LEU A 83 -0.84 15.63 -16.33
C LEU A 83 0.22 14.92 -17.21
N GLY A 84 0.23 13.59 -17.26
CA GLY A 84 1.10 12.82 -18.17
C GLY A 84 2.53 12.60 -17.67
N LEU A 85 2.82 12.95 -16.41
CA LEU A 85 4.08 12.63 -15.74
C LEU A 85 4.16 11.14 -15.40
N ASP A 86 5.38 10.61 -15.32
CA ASP A 86 5.59 9.22 -14.89
C ASP A 86 5.12 9.00 -13.45
N ASN A 87 4.50 7.85 -13.20
CA ASN A 87 4.20 7.40 -11.85
C ASN A 87 5.51 7.02 -11.15
N LYS A 88 5.66 7.34 -9.86
CA LYS A 88 6.90 7.03 -9.14
C LYS A 88 6.62 6.24 -7.87
N ILE A 89 7.54 5.34 -7.55
CA ILE A 89 7.74 4.84 -6.18
C ILE A 89 9.05 5.41 -5.67
N TYR A 90 9.02 5.93 -4.45
CA TYR A 90 10.17 6.42 -3.72
C TYR A 90 10.26 5.66 -2.39
N CYS A 91 11.44 5.25 -1.99
CA CYS A 91 11.64 4.58 -0.72
C CYS A 91 12.89 5.08 -0.03
N VAL A 92 12.78 5.29 1.28
CA VAL A 92 13.92 5.52 2.17
C VAL A 92 14.06 4.29 3.06
N CYS A 93 15.24 3.68 3.03
CA CYS A 93 15.62 2.53 3.84
C CYS A 93 16.43 3.02 5.03
N PHE A 94 16.00 2.65 6.24
CA PHE A 94 16.68 2.93 7.50
C PHE A 94 17.70 1.81 7.75
N LEU A 95 18.93 2.00 7.29
CA LEU A 95 20.03 1.05 7.56
C LEU A 95 20.80 1.49 8.80
N LEU A 96 21.45 0.54 9.48
CA LEU A 96 22.13 0.74 10.77
C LEU A 96 23.07 1.95 10.82
N ASN A 97 23.74 2.27 9.70
CA ASN A 97 24.77 3.30 9.65
C ASN A 97 24.35 4.57 8.87
N ARG A 98 23.41 4.45 7.94
CA ARG A 98 23.00 5.55 7.05
C ARG A 98 21.73 5.19 6.30
N ASP A 99 20.84 6.16 6.19
CA ASP A 99 19.70 6.05 5.29
C ASP A 99 20.15 5.99 3.82
N THR A 100 19.52 5.10 3.08
CA THR A 100 19.66 5.01 1.62
C THR A 100 18.30 5.10 0.99
N ASP A 101 18.18 5.90 -0.06
CA ASP A 101 16.94 6.04 -0.81
C ASP A 101 17.08 5.53 -2.25
N TRP A 102 15.94 5.16 -2.82
CA TRP A 102 15.85 4.79 -4.23
C TRP A 102 14.50 5.19 -4.81
N THR A 103 14.49 5.41 -6.13
CA THR A 103 13.32 5.80 -6.90
C THR A 103 13.18 4.89 -8.10
N LYS A 104 11.94 4.52 -8.44
CA LYS A 104 11.62 3.87 -9.72
C LYS A 104 10.43 4.55 -10.38
N SER A 105 10.62 4.91 -11.65
CA SER A 105 9.58 5.49 -12.48
C SER A 105 8.85 4.41 -13.27
N PHE A 106 7.57 4.63 -13.52
CA PHE A 106 6.72 3.83 -14.38
C PHE A 106 5.99 4.75 -15.36
N SER A 107 5.64 4.23 -16.52
CA SER A 107 4.95 5.00 -17.57
C SER A 107 3.70 5.69 -17.02
N SER A 108 3.38 6.86 -17.55
CA SER A 108 2.18 7.63 -17.19
C SER A 108 0.87 6.85 -17.38
N ASP A 109 0.81 5.95 -18.37
CA ASP A 109 -0.34 5.06 -18.64
C ASP A 109 -0.61 4.02 -17.54
N SER A 110 0.34 3.87 -16.62
CA SER A 110 0.18 2.91 -15.55
C SER A 110 -0.65 3.42 -14.38
N LYS A 111 -1.36 2.49 -13.74
CA LYS A 111 -2.23 2.79 -12.62
C LYS A 111 -1.70 2.12 -11.36
N ILE A 112 -1.04 2.90 -10.52
CA ILE A 112 -0.76 2.50 -9.14
C ILE A 112 -2.07 2.46 -8.37
N GLN A 113 -2.33 1.33 -7.72
CA GLN A 113 -3.57 1.06 -6.99
C GLN A 113 -3.31 0.96 -5.49
N ASN A 114 -2.21 0.33 -5.07
CA ASN A 114 -1.93 0.13 -3.65
C ASN A 114 -0.43 -0.04 -3.43
N LEU A 115 0.03 0.15 -2.19
CA LEU A 115 1.43 0.05 -1.80
C LEU A 115 1.50 -0.47 -0.36
N CYS A 116 2.48 -1.30 -0.05
CA CYS A 116 2.73 -1.76 1.32
C CYS A 116 4.23 -1.83 1.60
N CYS A 117 4.58 -1.70 2.88
CA CYS A 117 5.95 -1.77 3.38
C CYS A 117 6.03 -2.77 4.53
N SER A 118 7.13 -3.50 4.59
CA SER A 118 7.54 -4.31 5.74
C SER A 118 9.02 -4.10 6.01
N ASP A 119 9.57 -4.81 6.98
CA ASP A 119 11.00 -4.71 7.29
C ASP A 119 11.88 -5.40 6.23
N LYS A 120 11.29 -6.17 5.30
CA LYS A 120 12.05 -6.95 4.31
C LYS A 120 11.65 -6.70 2.86
N LEU A 121 10.38 -6.36 2.61
CA LEU A 121 9.84 -6.17 1.27
C LEU A 121 8.90 -4.98 1.14
N ILE A 122 8.76 -4.52 -0.09
CA ILE A 122 7.82 -3.48 -0.52
C ILE A 122 6.98 -4.06 -1.65
N GLY A 123 5.65 -4.00 -1.49
CA GLY A 123 4.70 -4.43 -2.51
C GLY A 123 4.05 -3.23 -3.18
N LEU A 124 4.01 -3.22 -4.51
CA LEU A 124 3.33 -2.19 -5.30
C LEU A 124 2.29 -2.85 -6.20
N ALA A 125 1.00 -2.60 -5.92
CA ALA A 125 -0.06 -3.01 -6.81
C ALA A 125 -0.22 -2.01 -7.95
N PHE A 126 -0.09 -2.52 -9.16
CA PHE A 126 0.04 -1.77 -10.40
C PHE A 126 -0.73 -2.50 -11.50
N ASN A 127 -1.67 -1.82 -12.16
CA ASN A 127 -2.54 -2.40 -13.19
C ASN A 127 -3.25 -3.69 -12.71
N SER A 128 -2.79 -4.86 -13.16
CA SER A 128 -3.30 -6.19 -12.79
C SER A 128 -2.21 -7.08 -12.15
N LYS A 129 -1.18 -6.46 -11.56
CA LYS A 129 -0.05 -7.17 -10.95
C LYS A 129 0.41 -6.50 -9.66
N ILE A 130 1.09 -7.27 -8.83
CA ILE A 130 1.87 -6.79 -7.69
C ILE A 130 3.34 -6.94 -8.07
N LEU A 131 4.08 -5.84 -8.04
CA LEU A 131 5.53 -5.86 -8.10
C LEU A 131 6.08 -5.90 -6.68
N ILE A 132 7.03 -6.79 -6.44
CA ILE A 132 7.64 -6.97 -5.12
C ILE A 132 9.11 -6.57 -5.21
N PHE A 133 9.50 -5.65 -4.35
CA PHE A 133 10.86 -5.14 -4.22
C PHE A 133 11.44 -5.54 -2.87
N SER A 134 12.74 -5.77 -2.81
CA SER A 134 13.45 -5.71 -1.53
C SER A 134 13.36 -4.28 -0.99
N VAL A 135 13.51 -4.12 0.33
CA VAL A 135 13.60 -2.78 0.92
C VAL A 135 14.65 -1.93 0.20
N THR A 136 15.79 -2.53 -0.17
CA THR A 136 16.90 -1.86 -0.88
C THR A 136 16.66 -1.58 -2.38
N GLY A 137 15.47 -1.88 -2.92
CA GLY A 137 15.09 -1.49 -4.30
C GLY A 137 15.32 -2.54 -5.39
N PHE A 138 15.75 -3.75 -5.04
CA PHE A 138 15.85 -4.84 -6.02
C PHE A 138 14.47 -5.42 -6.32
N GLN A 139 14.06 -5.43 -7.59
CA GLN A 139 12.78 -6.05 -7.98
C GLN A 139 12.91 -7.59 -7.91
N MET A 140 12.23 -8.20 -6.96
CA MET A 140 12.32 -9.64 -6.67
C MET A 140 11.34 -10.45 -7.51
N ASN A 141 10.07 -10.04 -7.56
CA ASN A 141 9.02 -10.85 -8.16
C ASN A 141 7.88 -9.99 -8.72
N SER A 142 7.03 -10.62 -9.52
CA SER A 142 5.77 -10.05 -10.01
C SER A 142 4.66 -11.10 -9.97
N ILE A 143 3.55 -10.77 -9.31
CA ILE A 143 2.42 -11.69 -9.12
C ILE A 143 1.20 -11.09 -9.81
N LEU A 144 0.44 -11.90 -10.54
CA LEU A 144 -0.80 -11.45 -11.19
C LEU A 144 -1.94 -11.39 -10.17
N LEU A 145 -2.70 -10.30 -10.21
CA LEU A 145 -3.94 -10.16 -9.46
C LEU A 145 -5.06 -10.89 -10.21
N SER A 146 -5.95 -11.54 -9.47
CA SER A 146 -7.14 -12.19 -10.06
C SER A 146 -8.30 -11.23 -10.25
N GLY A 147 -8.28 -10.08 -9.56
CA GLY A 147 -9.30 -9.05 -9.67
C GLY A 147 -8.82 -7.69 -9.16
N PRO A 148 -9.72 -6.70 -9.10
CA PRO A 148 -9.41 -5.38 -8.55
C PRO A 148 -8.95 -5.49 -7.09
N ILE A 149 -7.76 -4.95 -6.80
CA ILE A 149 -7.21 -4.96 -5.45
C ILE A 149 -7.92 -3.93 -4.56
N LEU A 150 -8.29 -4.36 -3.36
CA LEU A 150 -8.84 -3.52 -2.30
C LEU A 150 -7.74 -3.15 -1.33
N TYR A 151 -7.05 -4.16 -0.78
CA TYR A 151 -5.98 -3.97 0.18
C TYR A 151 -4.74 -4.75 -0.24
N LEU A 152 -3.59 -4.13 0.01
CA LEU A 152 -2.29 -4.76 -0.04
C LEU A 152 -1.61 -4.48 1.31
N VAL A 153 -1.16 -5.54 1.98
CA VAL A 153 -0.49 -5.42 3.28
C VAL A 153 0.75 -6.28 3.27
N ALA A 154 1.82 -5.83 3.92
CA ALA A 154 3.02 -6.62 4.10
C ALA A 154 3.37 -6.76 5.58
N LYS A 155 3.93 -7.92 5.94
CA LYS A 155 4.58 -8.15 7.23
C LYS A 155 5.72 -9.13 7.03
N ASP A 156 6.93 -8.70 7.35
CA ASP A 156 8.16 -9.48 7.18
C ASP A 156 8.27 -10.01 5.74
N GLU A 157 8.18 -11.32 5.51
CA GLU A 157 8.22 -11.93 4.15
C GLU A 157 6.84 -12.31 3.60
N PHE A 158 5.78 -11.81 4.23
CA PHE A 158 4.40 -12.11 3.87
C PHE A 158 3.73 -10.91 3.21
N ILE A 159 2.96 -11.18 2.17
CA ILE A 159 2.03 -10.23 1.56
C ILE A 159 0.61 -10.79 1.69
N LEU A 160 -0.29 -9.94 2.15
CA LEU A 160 -1.72 -10.19 2.15
C LEU A 160 -2.37 -9.35 1.05
N THR A 161 -3.09 -9.99 0.14
CA THR A 161 -3.96 -9.33 -0.83
C THR A 161 -5.40 -9.51 -0.42
N VAL A 162 -6.20 -8.47 -0.61
CA VAL A 162 -7.66 -8.56 -0.60
C VAL A 162 -8.17 -8.02 -1.91
N GLU A 163 -8.82 -8.86 -2.70
CA GLU A 163 -9.31 -8.57 -4.05
C GLU A 163 -10.83 -8.72 -4.08
N CYS A 164 -11.49 -7.89 -4.89
CA CYS A 164 -12.91 -8.08 -5.13
C CYS A 164 -13.14 -9.17 -6.19
N SER A 165 -13.99 -10.14 -5.85
CA SER A 165 -14.55 -11.14 -6.76
C SER A 165 -16.07 -11.01 -6.75
N ASN A 166 -16.70 -10.75 -7.89
CA ASN A 166 -18.15 -10.68 -7.95
C ASN A 166 -18.70 -12.10 -8.14
N ILE A 167 -19.56 -12.56 -7.23
CA ILE A 167 -20.28 -13.83 -7.37
C ILE A 167 -21.79 -13.52 -7.32
N PHE A 168 -22.48 -13.74 -8.44
CA PHE A 168 -23.93 -13.67 -8.46
C PHE A 168 -24.48 -14.97 -7.87
N ASN A 169 -25.27 -14.89 -6.80
CA ASN A 169 -25.95 -16.06 -6.26
C ASN A 169 -27.34 -16.15 -6.90
N GLU A 170 -27.53 -17.11 -7.81
CA GLU A 170 -28.76 -17.24 -8.62
C GLU A 170 -30.01 -17.57 -7.78
N LYS A 171 -29.85 -18.16 -6.59
CA LYS A 171 -30.97 -18.66 -5.80
C LYS A 171 -31.81 -17.57 -5.12
N ASP A 172 -31.22 -16.43 -4.79
CA ASP A 172 -31.90 -15.36 -4.03
C ASP A 172 -32.00 -14.04 -4.81
N GLY A 173 -31.42 -13.95 -6.02
CA GLY A 173 -31.38 -12.70 -6.80
C GLY A 173 -30.56 -11.57 -6.16
N ILE A 174 -29.96 -11.79 -4.98
CA ILE A 174 -29.13 -10.83 -4.27
C ILE A 174 -27.67 -11.04 -4.69
N PRO A 175 -27.02 -10.05 -5.32
CA PRO A 175 -25.59 -10.14 -5.59
C PRO A 175 -24.79 -10.24 -4.28
N ILE A 176 -23.97 -11.29 -4.13
CA ILE A 176 -23.03 -11.41 -3.01
C ILE A 176 -21.67 -10.91 -3.48
N LYS A 177 -21.14 -9.89 -2.81
CA LYS A 177 -19.76 -9.48 -3.03
C LYS A 177 -18.88 -10.52 -2.32
N SER A 178 -17.99 -11.17 -3.07
CA SER A 178 -17.00 -12.09 -2.52
C SER A 178 -15.64 -11.41 -2.50
N LEU A 179 -14.90 -11.58 -1.43
CA LEU A 179 -13.52 -11.14 -1.32
C LEU A 179 -12.63 -12.35 -1.54
N ARG A 180 -11.70 -12.25 -2.47
CA ARG A 180 -10.58 -13.20 -2.56
C ARG A 180 -9.45 -12.65 -1.73
N CYS A 181 -8.92 -13.47 -0.84
CA CYS A 181 -7.77 -13.13 -0.04
C CYS A 181 -6.64 -14.09 -0.37
N GLN A 182 -5.45 -13.55 -0.68
CA GLN A 182 -4.26 -14.34 -0.90
C GLN A 182 -3.23 -14.02 0.16
N HIS A 183 -2.76 -15.04 0.86
CA HIS A 183 -1.63 -14.98 1.76
C HIS A 183 -0.41 -15.54 1.02
N ILE A 184 0.52 -14.65 0.68
CA ILE A 184 1.67 -14.93 -0.18
C ILE A 184 2.91 -14.92 0.70
N GLN A 185 3.60 -16.04 0.78
CA GLN A 185 4.87 -16.14 1.48
C GLN A 185 6.03 -16.06 0.50
N LEU A 186 7.05 -15.28 0.86
CA LEU A 186 8.30 -15.21 0.14
C LEU A 186 9.45 -15.79 0.98
N GLN A 187 10.42 -16.42 0.32
CA GLN A 187 11.72 -16.76 0.90
C GLN A 187 12.79 -16.60 -0.17
N HIS A 188 13.92 -16.01 0.20
CA HIS A 188 15.08 -15.84 -0.70
C HIS A 188 14.70 -15.31 -2.09
N LEU A 189 13.91 -14.23 -2.14
CA LEU A 189 13.44 -13.56 -3.37
C LEU A 189 12.40 -14.36 -4.19
N SER A 190 12.02 -15.57 -3.77
CA SER A 190 11.05 -16.42 -4.45
C SER A 190 9.74 -16.51 -3.68
N VAL A 191 8.62 -16.72 -4.40
CA VAL A 191 7.34 -17.05 -3.78
C VAL A 191 7.35 -18.52 -3.42
N THR A 192 7.13 -18.84 -2.15
CA THR A 192 7.13 -20.22 -1.64
C THR A 192 5.74 -20.81 -1.55
N SER A 193 4.75 -19.99 -1.20
CA SER A 193 3.35 -20.42 -1.12
C SER A 193 2.41 -19.25 -1.40
N ILE A 194 1.24 -19.60 -1.92
CA ILE A 194 0.10 -18.70 -2.09
C ILE A 194 -1.13 -19.42 -1.58
N ASP A 195 -1.55 -19.10 -0.36
CA ASP A 195 -2.77 -19.64 0.23
C ASP A 195 -3.93 -18.72 -0.13
N THR A 196 -4.90 -19.25 -0.87
CA THR A 196 -6.06 -18.47 -1.32
C THR A 196 -7.31 -18.89 -0.56
N SER A 197 -8.01 -17.90 -0.02
CA SER A 197 -9.31 -18.07 0.64
C SER A 197 -10.32 -17.09 0.03
N ASN A 198 -11.60 -17.49 0.01
CA ASN A 198 -12.68 -16.61 -0.42
C ASN A 198 -13.62 -16.36 0.77
N PHE A 199 -14.07 -15.13 0.93
CA PHE A 199 -14.97 -14.71 1.98
C PHE A 199 -16.18 -14.02 1.37
N ALA A 200 -17.38 -14.49 1.68
CA ALA A 200 -18.60 -13.76 1.34
C ALA A 200 -18.77 -12.57 2.29
N ILE A 201 -19.11 -11.40 1.76
CA ILE A 201 -19.51 -10.24 2.56
C ILE A 201 -20.93 -9.82 2.17
N PRO A 202 -21.75 -9.33 3.12
CA PRO A 202 -23.07 -8.77 2.80
C PRO A 202 -23.01 -7.69 1.72
N TYR A 203 -24.01 -7.61 0.85
CA TYR A 203 -24.02 -6.69 -0.31
C TYR A 203 -23.81 -5.21 0.07
N ASN A 204 -24.41 -4.76 1.18
CA ASN A 204 -24.29 -3.39 1.68
C ASN A 204 -23.09 -3.18 2.63
N SER A 205 -22.19 -4.15 2.73
CA SER A 205 -20.98 -4.02 3.55
C SER A 205 -19.75 -3.68 2.71
N SER A 206 -18.86 -2.91 3.31
CA SER A 206 -17.53 -2.65 2.77
C SER A 206 -16.49 -3.08 3.78
N ILE A 207 -15.37 -3.63 3.26
CA ILE A 207 -14.20 -3.87 4.09
C ILE A 207 -13.52 -2.53 4.36
N ILE A 208 -13.36 -2.20 5.64
CA ILE A 208 -12.82 -0.90 6.08
C ILE A 208 -11.33 -0.98 6.46
N TRP A 209 -10.82 -2.18 6.72
CA TRP A 209 -9.45 -2.40 7.17
C TRP A 209 -9.01 -3.85 6.93
N ALA A 210 -7.73 -4.06 6.64
CA ALA A 210 -7.08 -5.36 6.59
C ALA A 210 -5.64 -5.24 7.12
N GLY A 211 -5.15 -6.25 7.83
CA GLY A 211 -3.76 -6.22 8.28
C GLY A 211 -3.35 -7.41 9.13
N PHE A 212 -2.09 -7.41 9.53
CA PHE A 212 -1.52 -8.46 10.37
C PHE A 212 -1.68 -8.10 11.85
N ARG A 213 -1.97 -9.11 12.68
CA ARG A 213 -1.99 -8.97 14.13
C ARG A 213 -0.59 -9.25 14.69
N PHE A 214 -0.12 -8.39 15.58
CA PHE A 214 1.04 -8.70 16.42
C PHE A 214 0.61 -9.72 17.47
N LEU A 215 1.14 -10.94 17.38
CA LEU A 215 1.06 -11.91 18.47
C LEU A 215 2.21 -11.59 19.43
N LYS A 216 1.90 -11.01 20.59
CA LYS A 216 2.85 -11.00 21.72
C LYS A 216 2.83 -12.41 22.29
N TYR A 217 3.93 -13.15 22.10
CA TYR A 217 4.23 -14.34 22.88
C TYR A 217 4.86 -13.95 24.21
#